data_AF-A0A160PNE5-F1
#
_entry.id   AF-A0A160PNE5-F1
#
_cell.length_a   1.000
_cell.length_b   1.000
_cell.length_c   1.000
_cell.angle_alpha   90.00
_cell.angle_beta   90.00
_cell.angle_gamma   90.00
#
_symmetry.space_group_name_H-M   'P 1'
#
loop_
_entity.id
_entity.type
_entity.pdbx_description
1 polymer ?
#
loop_
_entity_poly.entity_id
_entity_poly.type
_entity_poly.pdbx_seq_one_letter_code
_entity_poly.pdbx_strand_id
1 'polypeptide(L)'
;MQLHLHEPQSMHAPPASWCPDEDTRDHVLARRNVLAALWAGGLMGLSGAPLTAYAVEVHLADFEAPGDADVVDKITADLHRAGLPARPSEVRSRLNAFHREALTQTHATD
;
A
#
# COMPACT_ATOMS: atom_id res chain seq x y z
N MET A 1 -31.45 -34.74 -48.87
CA MET A 1 -30.22 -33.92 -48.76
C MET A 1 -30.55 -32.70 -47.91
N GLN A 2 -30.18 -32.72 -46.63
CA GLN A 2 -30.18 -31.55 -45.75
C GLN A 2 -28.96 -31.69 -44.84
N LEU A 3 -28.20 -30.60 -44.69
CA LEU A 3 -27.95 -29.93 -43.41
C LEU A 3 -26.96 -28.78 -43.66
N HIS A 4 -27.52 -27.59 -43.82
CA HIS A 4 -26.89 -26.40 -43.25
C HIS A 4 -26.74 -26.64 -41.75
N LEU A 5 -25.59 -26.35 -41.18
CA LEU A 5 -25.44 -25.63 -39.92
C LEU A 5 -23.95 -25.40 -39.68
N HIS A 6 -23.55 -24.15 -39.83
CA HIS A 6 -22.31 -23.63 -39.29
C HIS A 6 -22.41 -23.59 -37.76
N GLU A 7 -21.21 -23.64 -37.15
CA GLU A 7 -20.83 -23.22 -35.79
C GLU A 7 -20.89 -24.29 -34.68
N PRO A 8 -20.10 -24.16 -33.58
CA PRO A 8 -19.19 -23.05 -33.24
C PRO A 8 -17.74 -23.47 -32.89
N GLN A 9 -16.82 -22.52 -33.10
CA GLN A 9 -15.46 -22.55 -32.57
C GLN A 9 -15.50 -22.72 -31.05
N SER A 10 -14.96 -23.83 -30.56
CA SER A 10 -14.79 -24.07 -29.13
C SER A 10 -13.63 -23.21 -28.59
N MET A 11 -13.95 -22.39 -27.59
CA MET A 11 -13.13 -22.15 -26.41
C MET A 11 -11.70 -21.61 -26.60
N HIS A 12 -11.54 -20.31 -26.38
CA HIS A 12 -10.74 -19.85 -25.23
C HIS A 12 -11.22 -18.47 -24.80
N ALA A 13 -12.11 -18.41 -23.81
CA ALA A 13 -12.18 -17.21 -23.00
C ALA A 13 -10.84 -17.11 -22.25
N PRO A 14 -10.17 -15.94 -22.21
CA PRO A 14 -8.98 -15.79 -21.38
C PRO A 14 -9.36 -16.13 -19.93
N PRO A 15 -8.44 -16.73 -19.13
CA PRO A 15 -8.74 -17.07 -17.75
C PRO A 15 -9.24 -15.82 -17.02
N ALA A 16 -10.41 -15.95 -16.40
CA ALA A 16 -10.97 -14.94 -15.53
C ALA A 16 -9.99 -14.63 -14.38
N SER A 17 -9.94 -13.33 -14.05
CA SER A 17 -9.26 -12.72 -12.90
C SER A 17 -7.78 -12.37 -13.06
N TRP A 18 -7.46 -11.51 -14.03
CA TRP A 18 -6.70 -10.32 -13.67
C TRP A 18 -7.69 -9.39 -12.98
N CYS A 19 -7.68 -9.33 -11.63
CA CYS A 19 -8.48 -8.38 -10.86
C CYS A 19 -7.65 -7.10 -10.72
N PRO A 20 -7.84 -6.09 -11.59
CA PRO A 20 -7.10 -4.83 -11.46
C PRO A 20 -7.34 -4.17 -10.09
N ASP A 21 -8.46 -4.42 -9.43
CA ASP A 21 -8.78 -3.87 -8.11
C ASP A 21 -7.83 -4.30 -6.99
N GLU A 22 -7.40 -5.56 -6.94
CA GLU A 22 -6.52 -6.06 -5.88
C GLU A 22 -5.07 -5.62 -6.11
N ASP A 23 -4.56 -5.81 -7.33
CA ASP A 23 -3.22 -5.34 -7.73
C ASP A 23 -3.06 -3.81 -7.54
N THR A 24 -4.10 -3.03 -7.87
CA THR A 24 -4.10 -1.58 -7.63
C THR A 24 -4.14 -1.26 -6.14
N ARG A 25 -4.89 -2.03 -5.33
CA ARG A 25 -4.96 -1.82 -3.88
C ARG A 25 -3.62 -2.10 -3.21
N ASP A 26 -2.97 -3.20 -3.55
CA ASP A 26 -1.65 -3.56 -3.02
C ASP A 26 -0.60 -2.49 -3.37
N HIS A 27 -0.63 -1.98 -4.61
CA HIS A 27 0.24 -0.86 -5.03
C HIS A 27 -0.03 0.42 -4.23
N VAL A 28 -1.29 0.78 -4.00
CA VAL A 28 -1.67 1.96 -3.20
C VAL A 28 -1.25 1.80 -1.74
N LEU A 29 -1.42 0.61 -1.15
CA LEU A 29 -1.00 0.32 0.22
C LEU A 29 0.52 0.39 0.37
N ALA A 30 1.26 -0.25 -0.54
CA ALA A 30 2.72 -0.16 -0.56
C ALA A 30 3.19 1.30 -0.63
N ARG A 31 2.55 2.11 -1.49
CA ARG A 31 2.89 3.53 -1.62
C ARG A 31 2.52 4.35 -0.38
N ARG A 32 1.35 4.11 0.22
CA ARG A 32 0.94 4.71 1.51
C ARG A 32 1.99 4.42 2.58
N ASN A 33 2.48 3.19 2.67
CA ASN A 33 3.43 2.76 3.70
C ASN A 33 4.79 3.45 3.52
N VAL A 34 5.26 3.58 2.27
CA VAL A 34 6.47 4.35 1.96
C VAL A 34 6.32 5.81 2.37
N LEU A 35 5.22 6.48 2.02
CA LEU A 35 4.97 7.87 2.39
C LEU A 35 4.93 8.06 3.91
N ALA A 36 4.27 7.15 4.63
CA ALA A 36 4.20 7.18 6.09
C ALA A 36 5.58 7.02 6.73
N ALA A 37 6.41 6.11 6.21
CA ALA A 37 7.76 5.90 6.69
C ALA A 37 8.69 7.09 6.40
N LEU A 38 8.57 7.71 5.22
CA LEU A 38 9.33 8.91 4.88
C LEU A 38 8.99 10.06 5.83
N TRP A 39 7.71 10.23 6.15
CA TRP A 39 7.26 11.22 7.13
C TRP A 39 7.82 10.94 8.53
N ALA A 40 7.56 9.75 9.08
CA ALA A 40 8.00 9.41 10.42
C ALA A 40 9.54 9.36 10.54
N GLY A 41 10.22 8.77 9.56
CA GLY A 41 11.67 8.75 9.49
C GLY A 41 12.27 10.14 9.38
N GLY A 42 11.66 11.03 8.59
CA GLY A 42 12.06 12.44 8.51
C GLY A 42 11.91 13.19 9.83
N LEU A 43 10.82 12.94 10.58
CA LEU A 43 10.64 13.49 11.93
C LEU A 43 11.74 13.01 12.88
N MET A 44 12.11 11.74 12.80
CA MET A 44 13.21 11.14 13.58
C MET A 44 14.61 11.57 13.12
N GLY A 45 14.72 12.39 12.07
CA GLY A 45 16.01 12.83 11.52
C GLY A 45 16.75 11.77 10.70
N LEU A 46 16.06 10.71 10.27
CA LEU A 46 16.64 9.68 9.39
C LEU A 46 16.79 10.22 7.97
N SER A 47 17.88 9.84 7.30
CA SER A 47 18.12 10.19 5.89
C SER A 47 18.98 9.14 5.19
N GLY A 48 18.89 9.03 3.87
CA GLY A 48 19.67 8.04 3.10
C GLY A 48 19.36 6.60 3.50
N ALA A 49 20.39 5.78 3.69
CA ALA A 49 20.26 4.35 4.00
C ALA A 49 19.36 4.02 5.21
N PRO A 50 19.48 4.68 6.39
CA PRO A 50 18.59 4.39 7.52
C PRO A 50 17.13 4.78 7.26
N LEU A 51 16.85 5.82 6.46
CA LEU A 51 15.49 6.15 6.07
C LEU A 51 14.89 5.08 5.15
N THR A 52 15.67 4.60 4.19
CA THR A 52 15.25 3.50 3.31
C THR A 52 14.99 2.22 4.09
N ALA A 53 15.87 1.88 5.05
CA ALA A 53 15.68 0.73 5.93
C ALA A 53 14.36 0.87 6.73
N TYR A 54 14.13 2.05 7.31
CA TYR A 54 12.89 2.32 8.03
C TYR A 54 11.63 2.18 7.15
N ALA A 55 11.70 2.61 5.89
CA ALA A 55 10.60 2.41 4.94
C ALA A 55 10.28 0.94 4.66
N VAL A 56 11.31 0.11 4.55
CA VAL A 56 11.14 -1.35 4.42
C VAL A 56 10.52 -1.92 5.70
N GLU A 57 11.00 -1.53 6.87
CA GLU A 57 10.48 -2.01 8.15
C GLU A 57 9.01 -1.64 8.38
N VAL A 58 8.59 -0.45 7.96
CA VAL A 58 7.18 0.00 8.02
C VAL A 58 6.32 -0.78 7.03
N HIS A 59 6.83 -1.02 5.82
CA HIS A 59 6.13 -1.82 4.82
C HIS A 59 5.91 -3.27 5.30
N LEU A 60 6.92 -3.87 5.92
CA LEU A 60 6.82 -5.23 6.47
C LEU A 60 5.79 -5.35 7.60
N ALA A 61 5.65 -4.32 8.44
CA ALA A 61 4.69 -4.32 9.54
C ALA A 61 3.22 -4.36 9.07
N ASP A 62 2.92 -3.88 7.86
CA ASP A 62 1.56 -3.91 7.29
C ASP A 62 1.08 -5.33 6.93
N PHE A 63 1.99 -6.31 6.89
CA PHE A 63 1.66 -7.70 6.55
C PHE A 63 1.27 -8.56 7.77
N GLU A 64 1.41 -8.05 9.00
CA GLU A 64 1.19 -8.84 10.22
C GLU A 64 -0.29 -8.99 10.57
N ALA A 65 -1.13 -7.98 10.33
CA ALA A 65 -2.57 -8.06 10.54
C ALA A 65 -3.38 -7.30 9.46
N PRO A 66 -4.66 -7.67 9.25
CA PRO A 66 -5.52 -6.94 8.33
C PRO A 66 -5.81 -5.52 8.85
N GLY A 67 -5.42 -4.52 8.07
CA GLY A 67 -5.68 -3.11 8.35
C GLY A 67 -4.40 -2.31 8.58
N ASP A 68 -4.52 -1.11 9.14
CA ASP A 68 -3.39 -0.20 9.39
C ASP A 68 -2.89 -0.18 10.85
N ALA A 69 -3.40 -1.08 11.71
CA ALA A 69 -3.14 -1.04 13.14
C ALA A 69 -1.65 -1.25 13.50
N ASP A 70 -0.99 -2.24 12.90
CA ASP A 70 0.43 -2.53 13.17
C ASP A 70 1.33 -1.41 12.69
N VAL A 71 1.02 -0.81 11.53
CA VAL A 71 1.73 0.36 11.02
C VAL A 71 1.56 1.56 11.97
N VAL A 72 0.35 1.78 12.49
CA VAL A 72 0.10 2.85 13.47
C VAL A 72 0.88 2.61 14.76
N ASP A 73 0.85 1.40 15.31
CA ASP A 73 1.52 1.05 16.56
C ASP A 73 3.04 1.19 16.42
N LYS A 74 3.61 0.62 15.35
CA LYS A 74 5.03 0.72 15.02
C LYS A 74 5.50 2.17 14.93
N ILE A 75 4.86 2.98 14.07
CA ILE A 75 5.25 4.38 13.89
C ILE A 75 5.09 5.16 15.19
N THR A 76 4.01 4.92 15.94
CA THR A 76 3.82 5.57 17.24
C THR A 76 4.95 5.21 18.19
N ALA A 77 5.28 3.93 18.33
CA ALA A 77 6.34 3.45 19.20
C ALA A 77 7.71 4.03 18.81
N ASP A 78 8.05 4.04 17.52
CA ASP A 78 9.32 4.55 17.03
C ASP A 78 9.46 6.07 17.23
N LEU A 79 8.39 6.83 16.97
CA LEU A 79 8.38 8.27 17.26
C LEU A 79 8.57 8.54 18.76
N HIS A 80 7.90 7.79 19.63
CA HIS A 80 8.10 7.90 21.09
C HIS A 80 9.55 7.56 21.49
N ARG A 81 10.15 6.52 20.91
CA ARG A 81 11.55 6.14 21.15
C ARG A 81 12.53 7.21 20.66
N ALA A 82 12.18 7.95 19.63
CA ALA A 82 12.95 9.09 19.14
C ALA A 82 12.71 10.40 19.95
N GLY A 83 11.90 10.35 21.02
CA GLY A 83 11.58 11.52 21.84
C GLY A 83 10.51 12.44 21.25
N LEU A 84 9.74 11.94 20.28
CA LEU A 84 8.67 12.65 19.58
C LEU A 84 7.32 12.01 19.94
N PRO A 85 6.70 12.39 21.07
CA PRO A 85 5.46 11.76 21.51
C PRO A 85 4.32 12.05 20.52
N ALA A 86 3.84 10.99 19.86
CA ALA A 86 2.71 11.04 18.94
C ALA A 86 1.52 10.26 19.51
N ARG A 87 0.29 10.65 19.12
CA ARG A 87 -0.92 9.88 19.46
C ARG A 87 -1.24 8.92 18.32
N PRO A 88 -1.72 7.69 18.59
CA PRO A 88 -2.14 6.76 17.54
C PRO A 88 -3.16 7.36 16.57
N SER A 89 -4.09 8.19 17.07
CA SER A 89 -5.08 8.90 16.26
C SER A 89 -4.47 9.89 15.26
N GLU A 90 -3.35 10.52 15.63
CA GLU A 90 -2.63 11.44 14.76
C GLU A 90 -1.92 10.67 13.65
N VAL A 91 -1.22 9.60 13.99
CA VAL A 91 -0.55 8.70 13.02
C VAL A 91 -1.57 8.13 12.04
N ARG A 92 -2.74 7.69 12.53
CA ARG A 92 -3.82 7.18 11.67
C ARG A 92 -4.41 8.25 10.75
N SER A 93 -4.50 9.50 11.22
CA SER A 93 -4.92 10.63 10.38
C SER A 93 -3.90 10.91 9.27
N ARG A 94 -2.60 10.79 9.57
CA ARG A 94 -1.52 10.89 8.57
C ARG A 94 -1.58 9.76 7.56
N LEU A 95 -1.76 8.51 8.00
CA LEU A 95 -1.92 7.36 7.10
C LEU A 95 -3.10 7.51 6.14
N ASN A 96 -4.24 8.01 6.60
CA ASN A 96 -5.38 8.30 5.73
C ASN A 96 -5.04 9.39 4.69
N ALA A 97 -4.34 10.45 5.10
CA ALA A 97 -3.86 11.47 4.15
C ALA A 97 -2.92 10.87 3.10
N PHE A 98 -1.96 10.04 3.52
CA PHE A 98 -1.04 9.36 2.60
C PHE A 98 -1.74 8.33 1.71
N HIS A 99 -2.83 7.71 2.17
CA HIS A 99 -3.61 6.80 1.34
C HIS A 99 -4.28 7.55 0.18
N ARG A 100 -4.84 8.74 0.45
CA ARG A 100 -5.40 9.60 -0.61
C ARG A 100 -4.34 10.09 -1.59
N GLU A 101 -3.16 10.43 -1.07
CA GLU A 101 -2.02 10.81 -1.90
C GLU A 101 -1.52 9.63 -2.75
N ALA A 102 -1.43 8.44 -2.17
CA ALA A 102 -1.06 7.22 -2.88
C ALA A 102 -2.05 6.90 -4.01
N LEU A 103 -3.36 7.01 -3.77
CA LEU A 103 -4.38 6.88 -4.83
C LEU A 103 -4.15 7.86 -5.98
N THR A 104 -3.78 9.10 -5.65
CA THR A 104 -3.51 10.12 -6.67
C THR A 104 -2.25 9.78 -7.47
N GLN A 105 -1.19 9.31 -6.81
CA GLN A 105 0.08 8.96 -7.45
C GLN A 105 -0.05 7.71 -8.33
N THR A 106 -0.76 6.68 -7.88
CA THR A 106 -0.99 5.46 -8.66
C THR A 106 -1.90 5.72 -9.86
N HIS A 107 -2.90 6.60 -9.73
CA HIS A 107 -3.74 7.00 -10.87
C HIS A 107 -3.05 7.95 -11.85
N ALA A 108 -1.96 8.61 -11.44
CA ALA A 108 -1.18 9.53 -12.27
C ALA A 108 0.04 8.88 -12.94
N THR A 109 0.12 7.55 -12.94
CA THR A 109 1.19 6.83 -13.63
C THR A 109 0.79 6.69 -15.12
N ASP A 110 1.30 7.61 -15.94
CA ASP A 110 1.33 7.57 -17.42
C ASP A 110 2.39 6.58 -17.92
#